data_AF-A0A0G3HGW2-F1
#
_entry.id   AF-A0A0G3HGW2-F1
#
_cell.length_a   1.000
_cell.length_b   1.000
_cell.length_c   1.000
_cell.angle_alpha   90.00
_cell.angle_beta   90.00
_cell.angle_gamma   90.00
#
_symmetry.space_group_name_H-M   'P 1'
#
loop_
_entity.id
_entity.type
_entity.pdbx_description
1 polymer ?
#
loop_
_entity_poly.entity_id
_entity_poly.type
_entity_poly.pdbx_seq_one_letter_code
_entity_poly.pdbx_strand_id
1 'polypeptide(L)'
;MILTKLSVSGGCTHNWKLRRNVVIVFGMSKRVIRFHPLPAGEEVDLVYFSSVSNNTHRFVQGLRYPGAGTPVRIPLRPHLEGMPRVHRPYVLVVPTYGGGNPAHAIPQQVKDFLNDPTNRSFLRGVIASGNTNFGEDYCLAGRQITEKTRVPLLYCFELLGTPHDTSVVSEGLAKFWTTVA
;
A
#
# COMPACT_ATOMS: atom_id res chain seq x y z
N MET A 1 41.07 -1.21 -63.35
CA MET A 1 41.98 -2.37 -63.33
C MET A 1 42.02 -2.91 -61.90
N ILE A 2 41.36 -4.07 -61.73
CA ILE A 2 41.54 -5.11 -60.72
C ILE A 2 41.52 -4.74 -59.22
N LEU A 3 40.51 -5.31 -58.55
CA LEU A 3 40.27 -5.41 -57.11
C LEU A 3 41.45 -6.03 -56.35
N THR A 4 41.68 -5.57 -55.12
CA THR A 4 42.09 -6.48 -54.05
C THR A 4 41.58 -5.97 -52.71
N LYS A 5 40.89 -6.86 -51.98
CA LYS A 5 40.30 -6.65 -50.66
C LYS A 5 40.88 -7.73 -49.75
N LEU A 6 41.50 -7.35 -48.64
CA LEU A 6 41.89 -8.16 -47.46
C LEU A 6 42.60 -7.17 -46.52
N SER A 7 42.45 -7.14 -45.19
CA SER A 7 41.74 -7.92 -44.20
C SER A 7 41.63 -7.01 -42.97
N VAL A 8 40.54 -7.10 -42.21
CA VAL A 8 40.36 -6.36 -40.95
C VAL A 8 40.87 -7.24 -39.80
N SER A 9 41.86 -6.76 -39.06
CA SER A 9 42.17 -7.30 -37.73
C SER A 9 42.81 -6.24 -36.83
N GLY A 10 42.08 -5.86 -35.78
CA GLY A 10 42.67 -5.55 -34.47
C GLY A 10 43.21 -4.14 -34.23
N GLY A 11 42.67 -3.50 -33.20
CA GLY A 11 43.39 -2.50 -32.42
C GLY A 11 43.02 -1.06 -32.73
N CYS A 12 42.05 -0.53 -31.98
CA CYS A 12 41.94 0.92 -31.81
C CYS A 12 41.92 1.26 -30.33
N THR A 13 43.12 1.36 -29.77
CA THR A 13 43.41 2.16 -28.59
C THR A 13 43.22 3.62 -28.94
N HIS A 14 42.13 4.25 -28.52
CA HIS A 14 41.99 5.71 -28.58
C HIS A 14 41.49 6.27 -27.25
N ASN A 15 42.47 6.53 -26.40
CA ASN A 15 42.73 7.81 -25.74
C ASN A 15 41.48 8.64 -25.37
N TRP A 16 41.12 8.56 -24.08
CA TRP A 16 40.12 9.41 -23.45
C TRP A 16 40.65 10.84 -23.31
N LYS A 17 40.06 11.80 -24.02
CA LYS A 17 40.11 13.21 -23.61
C LYS A 17 38.77 13.90 -23.79
N LEU A 18 38.33 14.46 -22.65
CA LEU A 18 37.26 15.43 -22.41
C LEU A 18 35.84 14.95 -22.72
N ARG A 19 35.04 14.70 -21.67
CA ARG A 19 33.80 15.47 -21.45
C ARG A 19 33.54 15.67 -19.96
N ARG A 20 33.06 16.87 -19.67
CA ARG A 20 32.63 17.40 -18.37
C ARG A 20 31.84 16.36 -17.56
N ASN A 21 32.04 16.37 -16.24
CA ASN A 21 31.22 15.70 -15.25
C ASN A 21 29.73 16.05 -15.46
N VAL A 22 29.03 15.28 -16.28
CA VAL A 22 27.57 15.21 -16.29
C VAL A 22 27.24 13.85 -15.69
N VAL A 23 27.03 13.85 -14.38
CA VAL A 23 26.29 12.76 -13.75
C VAL A 23 24.85 12.93 -14.24
N ILE A 24 24.45 12.16 -15.27
CA ILE A 24 23.03 12.04 -15.62
C ILE A 24 22.40 11.23 -14.50
N VAL A 25 21.88 11.93 -13.48
CA VAL A 25 20.93 11.34 -12.56
C VAL A 25 19.65 11.16 -13.37
N PHE A 26 19.37 9.93 -13.80
CA PHE A 26 18.02 9.57 -14.26
C PHE A 26 17.07 9.74 -13.07
N GLY A 27 16.53 10.94 -12.91
CA GLY A 27 15.46 11.21 -11.97
C GLY A 27 14.28 10.32 -12.36
N MET A 28 13.99 9.29 -11.55
CA MET A 28 12.73 8.58 -11.65
C MET A 28 11.63 9.61 -11.35
N SER A 29 11.03 10.18 -12.38
CA SER A 29 9.87 11.06 -12.25
C SER A 29 8.82 10.31 -11.44
N LYS A 30 8.58 10.71 -10.18
CA LYS A 30 7.54 10.12 -9.36
C LYS A 30 6.23 10.30 -10.12
N ARG A 31 5.61 9.19 -10.52
CA ARG A 31 4.33 9.22 -11.25
C ARG A 31 3.32 10.01 -10.42
N VAL A 32 2.74 11.06 -11.01
CA VAL A 32 1.74 11.88 -10.35
C VAL A 32 0.50 11.03 -10.07
N ILE A 33 0.09 10.95 -8.80
CA ILE A 33 -1.15 10.30 -8.38
C ILE A 33 -2.21 11.38 -8.24
N ARG A 34 -3.30 11.26 -9.02
CA ARG A 34 -4.46 12.14 -8.88
C ARG A 34 -5.35 11.60 -7.76
N PHE A 35 -5.77 12.49 -6.86
CA PHE A 35 -6.74 12.17 -5.82
C PHE A 35 -8.13 12.59 -6.26
N HIS A 36 -9.13 11.75 -6.02
CA HIS A 36 -10.52 12.06 -6.31
C HIS A 36 -11.37 11.89 -5.05
N PRO A 37 -12.34 12.77 -4.79
CA PRO A 37 -13.27 12.55 -3.69
C PRO A 37 -14.09 11.28 -3.94
N LEU A 38 -14.54 10.65 -2.85
CA LEU A 38 -15.57 9.63 -2.94
C LEU A 38 -16.92 10.26 -3.33
N PRO A 39 -17.82 9.53 -4.02
CA PRO A 39 -19.16 10.00 -4.33
C PRO A 39 -19.92 10.47 -3.08
N ALA A 40 -20.76 11.49 -3.25
CA ALA A 40 -21.61 11.97 -2.16
C ALA A 40 -22.60 10.86 -1.72
N GLY A 41 -22.84 10.75 -0.42
CA GLY A 41 -23.76 9.78 0.15
C GLY A 41 -23.19 8.38 0.42
N GLU A 42 -21.97 8.06 -0.01
CA GLU A 42 -21.33 6.78 0.37
C GLU A 42 -20.83 6.83 1.82
N GLU A 43 -21.54 6.18 2.74
CA GLU A 43 -21.02 5.90 4.08
C GLU A 43 -19.79 5.00 3.95
N VAL A 44 -18.62 5.52 4.36
CA VAL A 44 -17.34 4.81 4.32
C VAL A 44 -16.73 4.88 5.71
N ASP A 45 -16.47 3.71 6.25
CA ASP A 45 -15.89 3.48 7.57
C ASP A 45 -14.70 2.50 7.50
N LEU A 46 -14.52 1.82 6.37
CA LEU A 46 -13.40 0.95 6.09
C LEU A 46 -12.68 1.35 4.81
N VAL A 47 -11.36 1.47 4.91
CA VAL A 47 -10.46 1.55 3.76
C VAL A 47 -9.54 0.35 3.82
N TYR A 48 -9.25 -0.30 2.70
CA TYR A 48 -8.35 -1.44 2.69
C TYR A 48 -7.48 -1.50 1.44
N PHE A 49 -6.32 -2.14 1.57
CA PHE A 49 -5.52 -2.54 0.42
C PHE A 49 -5.53 -4.06 0.31
N SER A 50 -5.53 -4.57 -0.93
CA SER A 50 -5.33 -5.99 -1.19
C SER A 50 -4.62 -6.17 -2.53
N SER A 51 -3.59 -7.01 -2.57
CA SER A 51 -2.94 -7.38 -3.83
C SER A 51 -3.83 -8.29 -4.70
N VAL A 52 -3.27 -8.73 -5.83
CA VAL A 52 -3.87 -9.71 -6.75
C VAL A 52 -4.23 -11.04 -6.09
N SER A 53 -3.62 -11.39 -4.95
CA SER A 53 -4.01 -12.57 -4.16
C SER A 53 -5.41 -12.46 -3.55
N ASN A 54 -5.93 -11.24 -3.39
CA ASN A 54 -7.25 -10.94 -2.84
C ASN A 54 -7.52 -11.47 -1.42
N ASN A 55 -6.50 -11.85 -0.63
CA ASN A 55 -6.69 -12.34 0.74
C ASN A 55 -7.38 -11.30 1.64
N THR A 56 -6.82 -10.10 1.75
CA THR A 56 -7.42 -9.01 2.55
C THR A 56 -8.77 -8.56 1.97
N HIS A 57 -8.92 -8.59 0.64
CA HIS A 57 -10.21 -8.31 0.00
C HIS A 57 -11.28 -9.29 0.47
N ARG A 58 -11.01 -10.60 0.46
CA ARG A 58 -11.95 -11.63 0.93
C ARG A 58 -12.28 -11.48 2.42
N PHE A 59 -11.28 -11.16 3.24
CA PHE A 59 -11.51 -10.86 4.66
C PHE A 59 -12.51 -9.72 4.85
N VAL A 60 -12.27 -8.58 4.19
CA VAL A 60 -13.14 -7.39 4.27
C VAL A 60 -14.55 -7.70 3.76
N GLN A 61 -14.67 -8.48 2.68
CA GLN A 61 -15.97 -8.92 2.17
C GLN A 61 -16.74 -9.84 3.14
N GLY A 62 -16.08 -10.42 4.15
CA GLY A 62 -16.70 -11.23 5.20
C GLY A 62 -17.17 -10.42 6.43
N LEU A 63 -16.78 -9.15 6.57
CA LEU A 63 -17.13 -8.34 7.74
C LEU A 63 -18.58 -7.86 7.70
N ARG A 64 -19.30 -8.00 8.82
CA ARG A 64 -20.72 -7.63 8.93
C ARG A 64 -21.01 -7.03 10.29
N TYR A 65 -21.35 -5.75 10.36
CA TYR A 65 -21.71 -5.08 11.60
C TYR A 65 -22.76 -3.98 11.38
N PRO A 66 -23.55 -3.62 12.41
CA PRO A 66 -24.55 -2.55 12.30
C PRO A 66 -23.91 -1.21 11.92
N GLY A 67 -24.52 -0.50 10.97
CA GLY A 67 -24.00 0.78 10.47
C GLY A 67 -22.75 0.66 9.59
N ALA A 68 -22.42 -0.55 9.13
CA ALA A 68 -21.29 -0.74 8.20
C ALA A 68 -21.49 0.06 6.92
N GLY A 69 -20.51 0.91 6.62
CA GLY A 69 -20.40 1.59 5.36
C GLY A 69 -19.93 0.67 4.22
N THR A 70 -19.83 1.23 3.02
CA THR A 70 -19.21 0.60 1.85
C THR A 70 -17.68 0.63 2.00
N PRO A 71 -17.00 -0.54 2.06
CA PRO A 71 -15.54 -0.55 2.15
C PRO A 71 -14.88 -0.03 0.88
N VAL A 72 -13.92 0.89 1.03
CA VAL A 72 -13.17 1.48 -0.10
C VAL A 72 -11.85 0.76 -0.29
N ARG A 73 -11.59 0.28 -1.51
CA ARG A 73 -10.31 -0.35 -1.87
C ARG A 73 -9.32 0.70 -2.38
N ILE A 74 -8.12 0.70 -1.80
CA ILE A 74 -6.96 1.39 -2.36
C ILE A 74 -6.55 0.67 -3.66
N PRO A 75 -6.51 1.37 -4.81
CA PRO A 75 -6.25 0.74 -6.10
C PRO A 75 -4.87 0.10 -6.22
N LEU A 76 -4.74 -0.94 -7.06
CA LEU A 76 -3.44 -1.56 -7.33
C LEU A 76 -2.53 -0.62 -8.13
N ARG A 77 -3.13 0.15 -9.04
CA ARG A 77 -2.42 1.07 -9.95
C ARG A 77 -2.99 2.49 -9.80
N PRO A 78 -2.73 3.18 -8.67
CA PRO A 78 -3.32 4.50 -8.39
C PRO A 78 -2.90 5.60 -9.37
N HIS A 79 -1.82 5.41 -10.11
CA HIS A 79 -1.40 6.33 -11.18
C HIS A 79 -2.28 6.24 -12.44
N LEU A 80 -3.00 5.13 -12.63
CA LEU A 80 -3.97 4.96 -13.73
C LEU A 80 -5.39 5.20 -13.23
N GLU A 81 -5.73 4.60 -12.10
CA GLU A 81 -7.09 4.57 -11.55
C GLU A 81 -7.44 5.83 -10.74
N GLY A 82 -6.42 6.57 -10.28
CA GLY A 82 -6.57 7.60 -9.26
C GLY A 82 -6.50 7.01 -7.85
N MET A 83 -6.40 7.89 -6.85
CA MET A 83 -6.42 7.52 -5.43
C MET A 83 -7.68 8.11 -4.77
N PRO A 84 -8.45 7.33 -4.00
CA PRO A 84 -9.59 7.88 -3.28
C PRO A 84 -9.12 8.86 -2.20
N ARG A 85 -9.90 9.95 -2.05
CA ARG A 85 -9.78 10.89 -0.93
C ARG A 85 -11.00 10.77 -0.02
N VAL A 86 -10.75 10.33 1.20
CA VAL A 86 -11.74 10.06 2.24
C VAL A 86 -11.87 11.28 3.15
N HIS A 87 -13.11 11.72 3.37
CA HIS A 87 -13.43 12.92 4.16
C HIS A 87 -14.26 12.59 5.42
N ARG A 88 -14.09 11.37 5.93
CA ARG A 88 -14.86 10.85 7.06
C ARG A 88 -14.04 9.80 7.82
N PRO A 89 -14.26 9.63 9.14
CA PRO A 89 -13.51 8.67 9.95
C PRO A 89 -13.52 7.26 9.35
N TYR A 90 -12.37 6.59 9.32
CA TYR A 90 -12.27 5.20 8.84
C TYR A 90 -11.22 4.37 9.60
N VAL A 91 -11.38 3.05 9.54
CA VAL A 91 -10.38 2.06 9.94
C VAL A 91 -9.68 1.53 8.69
N LEU A 92 -8.35 1.41 8.75
CA LEU A 92 -7.53 0.87 7.66
C LEU A 92 -7.29 -0.63 7.85
N VAL A 93 -7.60 -1.45 6.85
CA VAL A 93 -7.22 -2.87 6.80
C VAL A 93 -6.07 -3.08 5.80
N VAL A 94 -4.92 -3.56 6.28
CA VAL A 94 -3.67 -3.58 5.48
C VAL A 94 -2.90 -4.90 5.59
N PRO A 95 -2.49 -5.53 4.47
CA PRO A 95 -1.57 -6.65 4.49
C PRO A 95 -0.12 -6.20 4.73
N THR A 96 0.66 -7.07 5.35
CA THR A 96 2.10 -6.90 5.51
C THR A 96 2.86 -7.57 4.35
N TYR A 97 3.78 -6.83 3.73
CA TYR A 97 4.70 -7.34 2.71
C TYR A 97 6.16 -7.22 3.15
N GLY A 98 7.09 -7.33 2.20
CA GLY A 98 8.51 -7.13 2.44
C GLY A 98 9.29 -8.41 2.75
N GLY A 99 8.62 -9.55 2.93
CA GLY A 99 9.28 -10.86 3.08
C GLY A 99 10.29 -10.91 4.24
N GLY A 100 9.99 -10.24 5.35
CA GLY A 100 10.92 -10.08 6.48
C GLY A 100 11.85 -8.87 6.39
N ASN A 101 11.69 -8.00 5.38
CA ASN A 101 12.36 -6.70 5.35
C ASN A 101 11.42 -5.60 5.86
N PRO A 102 11.68 -5.01 7.05
CA PRO A 102 10.85 -3.96 7.64
C PRO A 102 10.62 -2.74 6.75
N ALA A 103 11.57 -2.37 5.86
CA ALA A 103 11.42 -1.20 4.98
C ALA A 103 10.27 -1.35 3.97
N HIS A 104 9.91 -2.60 3.67
CA HIS A 104 8.90 -2.97 2.68
C HIS A 104 7.63 -3.57 3.30
N ALA A 105 7.49 -3.49 4.63
CA ALA A 105 6.32 -3.98 5.36
C ALA A 105 5.01 -3.36 4.86
N ILE A 106 4.98 -2.04 4.72
CA ILE A 106 3.78 -1.31 4.26
C ILE A 106 3.76 -1.27 2.72
N PRO A 107 2.66 -1.70 2.05
CA PRO A 107 2.50 -1.56 0.60
C PRO A 107 2.68 -0.11 0.14
N GLN A 108 3.34 0.11 -0.99
CA GLN A 108 3.61 1.48 -1.49
C GLN A 108 2.32 2.28 -1.71
N GLN A 109 1.25 1.63 -2.19
CA GLN A 109 -0.05 2.27 -2.40
C GLN A 109 -0.66 2.79 -1.08
N VAL A 110 -0.47 2.06 0.02
CA VAL A 110 -0.91 2.48 1.35
C VAL A 110 -0.07 3.65 1.86
N LYS A 111 1.26 3.62 1.61
CA LYS A 111 2.14 4.77 1.91
C LYS A 111 1.66 6.02 1.15
N ASP A 112 1.40 5.90 -0.15
CA ASP A 112 0.94 7.01 -0.98
C ASP A 112 -0.44 7.54 -0.52
N PHE A 113 -1.35 6.64 -0.14
CA PHE A 113 -2.66 6.99 0.40
C PHE A 113 -2.57 7.77 1.73
N LEU A 114 -1.73 7.31 2.67
CA LEU A 114 -1.55 7.94 3.99
C LEU A 114 -0.61 9.16 3.98
N ASN A 115 0.12 9.37 2.89
CA ASN A 115 0.93 10.58 2.70
C ASN A 115 0.06 11.80 2.36
N ASP A 116 -1.16 11.60 1.83
CA ASP A 116 -2.17 12.66 1.71
C ASP A 116 -2.68 13.06 3.11
N PRO A 117 -2.48 14.33 3.54
CA PRO A 117 -2.86 14.75 4.89
C PRO A 117 -4.37 14.64 5.17
N THR A 118 -5.21 14.83 4.16
CA THR A 118 -6.67 14.69 4.29
C THR A 118 -7.01 13.25 4.66
N ASN A 119 -6.56 12.27 3.87
CA ASN A 119 -6.76 10.86 4.18
C ASN A 119 -6.21 10.49 5.56
N ARG A 120 -5.01 10.96 5.91
CA ARG A 120 -4.41 10.64 7.21
C ARG A 120 -5.21 11.20 8.40
N SER A 121 -5.78 12.41 8.26
CA SER A 121 -6.54 13.07 9.34
C SER A 121 -7.80 12.31 9.77
N PHE A 122 -8.33 11.47 8.90
CA PHE A 122 -9.53 10.68 9.15
C PHE A 122 -9.26 9.23 9.58
N LEU A 123 -8.00 8.79 9.64
CA LEU A 123 -7.66 7.47 10.15
C LEU A 123 -8.03 7.38 11.66
N ARG A 124 -8.67 6.29 12.06
CA ARG A 124 -9.07 6.05 13.47
C ARG A 124 -8.49 4.77 14.07
N GLY A 125 -8.08 3.82 13.25
CA GLY A 125 -7.46 2.59 13.71
C GLY A 125 -6.92 1.78 12.54
N VAL A 126 -6.09 0.79 12.84
CA VAL A 126 -5.50 -0.12 11.85
C VAL A 126 -5.80 -1.56 12.22
N ILE A 127 -6.20 -2.35 11.24
CA ILE A 127 -6.25 -3.81 11.31
C ILE A 127 -5.20 -4.32 10.32
N ALA A 128 -4.31 -5.21 10.77
CA ALA A 128 -3.25 -5.72 9.93
C ALA A 128 -3.44 -7.20 9.61
N SER A 129 -3.07 -7.58 8.40
CA SER A 129 -2.94 -8.98 8.02
C SER A 129 -1.49 -9.37 7.77
N GLY A 130 -1.18 -10.64 8.00
CA GLY A 130 0.17 -11.18 7.83
C GLY A 130 0.17 -12.69 7.69
N ASN A 131 1.32 -13.28 7.97
CA ASN A 131 1.51 -14.72 8.12
C ASN A 131 2.47 -14.92 9.29
N THR A 132 2.09 -15.76 10.25
CA THR A 132 2.84 -16.03 11.49
C THR A 132 4.19 -16.68 11.22
N ASN A 133 4.40 -17.28 10.05
CA ASN A 133 5.70 -17.76 9.60
C ASN A 133 6.78 -16.67 9.53
N PHE A 134 6.40 -15.39 9.57
CA PHE A 134 7.33 -14.27 9.64
C PHE A 134 7.70 -13.85 11.08
N GLY A 135 7.27 -14.58 12.11
CA GLY A 135 7.69 -14.37 13.49
C GLY A 135 7.46 -12.93 13.98
N GLU A 136 8.53 -12.25 14.40
CA GLU A 136 8.49 -10.87 14.88
C GLU A 136 7.97 -9.86 13.83
N ASP A 137 8.01 -10.21 12.54
CA ASP A 137 7.49 -9.38 11.46
C ASP A 137 6.01 -9.64 11.14
N TYR A 138 5.36 -10.58 11.85
CA TYR A 138 3.92 -10.81 11.71
C TYR A 138 3.14 -9.51 11.97
N CYS A 139 2.36 -9.07 10.99
CA CYS A 139 1.57 -7.82 11.03
C CYS A 139 2.38 -6.54 11.25
N LEU A 140 3.67 -6.52 10.86
CA LEU A 140 4.55 -5.37 11.03
C LEU A 140 4.03 -4.09 10.36
N ALA A 141 3.31 -4.19 9.23
CA ALA A 141 2.73 -3.02 8.57
C ALA A 141 1.78 -2.25 9.50
N GLY A 142 0.97 -2.97 10.27
CA GLY A 142 0.06 -2.40 11.26
C GLY A 142 0.83 -1.60 12.31
N ARG A 143 1.81 -2.25 12.96
CA ARG A 143 2.65 -1.63 13.99
C ARG A 143 3.34 -0.36 13.50
N GLN A 144 3.95 -0.39 12.31
CA GLN A 144 4.64 0.76 11.74
C GLN A 144 3.69 1.93 11.44
N ILE A 145 2.46 1.64 10.97
CA ILE A 145 1.47 2.69 10.69
C ILE A 145 0.99 3.30 12.01
N THR A 146 0.66 2.49 13.01
CA THR A 146 0.14 2.97 14.30
C THR A 146 1.17 3.77 15.08
N GLU A 147 2.45 3.38 15.02
CA GLU A 147 3.54 4.15 15.64
C GLU A 147 3.65 5.57 15.05
N LYS A 148 3.53 5.69 13.71
CA LYS A 148 3.63 6.98 13.00
C LYS A 148 2.39 7.84 13.13
N THR A 149 1.21 7.23 13.10
CA THR A 149 -0.08 7.95 13.04
C THR A 149 -0.77 8.09 14.38
N ARG A 150 -0.28 7.40 15.42
CA ARG A 150 -0.80 7.44 16.79
C ARG A 150 -2.26 6.96 16.94
N VAL A 151 -2.76 6.20 15.96
CA VAL A 151 -4.04 5.49 16.06
C VAL A 151 -3.81 4.07 16.61
N PRO A 152 -4.81 3.44 17.25
CA PRO A 152 -4.68 2.07 17.77
C PRO A 152 -4.55 1.01 16.68
N LEU A 153 -3.76 -0.04 16.97
CA LEU A 153 -3.78 -1.30 16.24
C LEU A 153 -4.91 -2.16 16.83
N LEU A 154 -5.99 -2.32 16.08
CA LEU A 154 -7.23 -2.92 16.56
C LEU A 154 -7.21 -4.44 16.51
N TYR A 155 -6.58 -5.02 15.49
CA TYR A 155 -6.55 -6.47 15.30
C TYR A 155 -5.43 -6.93 14.36
N CYS A 156 -4.99 -8.17 14.50
CA CYS A 156 -4.04 -8.84 13.61
C CYS A 156 -4.60 -10.21 13.20
N PHE A 157 -4.61 -10.52 11.89
CA PHE A 157 -5.08 -11.82 11.39
C PHE A 157 -4.16 -12.40 10.31
N GLU A 158 -4.29 -13.70 10.03
CA GLU A 158 -3.48 -14.38 9.02
C GLU A 158 -4.18 -14.51 7.66
N LEU A 159 -3.45 -14.23 6.59
CA LEU A 159 -3.87 -14.44 5.20
C LEU A 159 -5.25 -13.82 4.90
N LEU A 160 -6.26 -14.66 4.68
CA LEU A 160 -7.64 -14.26 4.37
C LEU A 160 -8.56 -14.20 5.60
N GLY A 161 -8.00 -14.49 6.78
CA GLY A 161 -8.70 -14.63 8.05
C GLY A 161 -9.49 -15.92 8.15
N THR A 162 -9.80 -16.28 9.39
CA THR A 162 -10.71 -17.35 9.76
C THR A 162 -12.12 -16.79 10.01
N PRO A 163 -13.15 -17.64 10.07
CA PRO A 163 -14.48 -17.21 10.50
C PRO A 163 -14.48 -16.56 11.90
N HIS A 164 -13.57 -17.01 12.78
CA HIS A 164 -13.39 -16.40 14.09
C HIS A 164 -12.85 -14.97 13.96
N ASP A 165 -11.83 -14.74 13.13
CA ASP A 165 -11.28 -13.40 12.89
C ASP A 165 -12.34 -12.45 12.36
N THR A 166 -13.18 -12.89 11.40
CA THR A 166 -14.25 -12.04 10.87
C THR A 166 -15.32 -11.74 11.91
N SER A 167 -15.65 -12.70 12.79
CA SER A 167 -16.59 -12.48 13.90
C SER A 167 -16.04 -11.45 14.89
N VAL A 168 -14.81 -11.66 15.38
CA VAL A 168 -14.18 -10.79 16.39
C VAL A 168 -14.00 -9.38 15.85
N VAL A 169 -13.54 -9.23 14.60
CA VAL A 169 -13.39 -7.91 13.99
C VAL A 169 -14.73 -7.24 13.76
N SER A 170 -15.76 -7.97 13.32
CA SER A 170 -17.09 -7.39 13.12
C SER A 170 -17.69 -6.85 14.44
N GLU A 171 -17.63 -7.65 15.51
CA GLU A 171 -18.07 -7.22 16.84
C GLU A 171 -17.22 -6.06 17.38
N GLY A 172 -15.91 -6.11 17.15
CA GLY A 172 -14.97 -5.07 17.54
C GLY A 172 -15.27 -3.74 16.85
N LEU A 173 -15.53 -3.76 15.53
CA LEU A 173 -15.89 -2.57 14.77
C LEU A 173 -17.23 -1.99 15.21
N ALA A 174 -18.24 -2.83 15.46
CA ALA A 174 -19.54 -2.39 15.99
C ALA A 174 -19.37 -1.60 17.31
N LYS A 175 -18.54 -2.11 18.23
CA LYS A 175 -18.24 -1.44 19.51
C LYS A 175 -17.33 -0.22 19.33
N PHE A 176 -16.35 -0.30 18.43
CA PHE A 176 -15.41 0.78 18.18
C PHE A 176 -16.14 2.04 17.73
N TRP A 177 -17.06 1.91 16.79
CA TRP A 177 -17.79 3.05 16.23
C TRP A 177 -18.79 3.71 17.19
N THR A 178 -19.25 3.02 18.24
CA THR A 178 -20.08 3.67 19.28
C THR A 178 -19.26 4.55 20.23
N THR A 179 -17.94 4.36 20.29
CA THR A 179 -17.04 5.10 21.18
C THR A 179 -16.25 6.21 20.49
N VAL A 180 -16.18 6.18 19.16
CA VAL A 180 -15.36 7.10 18.34
C VAL A 180 -16.24 8.12 17.57
N ALA A 181 -17.56 8.03 17.71
CA ALA A 181 -18.53 8.98 17.15
C ALA A 181 -18.49 10.35 17.86
#